data_AF-A0A9P1IR43-F1
#
_entry.id   AF-A0A9P1IR43-F1
#
_cell.length_a   1.000
_cell.length_b   1.000
_cell.length_c   1.000
_cell.angle_alpha   90.00
_cell.angle_beta   90.00
_cell.angle_gamma   90.00
#
_symmetry.space_group_name_H-M   'P 1'
#
loop_
_entity.id
_entity.type
_entity.pdbx_description
1 polymer ?
#
loop_
_entity_poly.entity_id
_entity_poly.type
_entity_poly.pdbx_seq_one_letter_code
_entity_poly.pdbx_strand_id
1 'polypeptide(L)'
;MSLRILTTFALVAFVAVNAKPCGGFGCPFRRPPPPPPCGIPPFLAELPADAQAKITEIWKDYQTGAKCYNEQGLTREILDALPKELQKSLHKRPPPPPFLAGLPKETLAKFDAIFQDKSIPHQKKIEQIDALAEKTLSGENLKKFQEFKAKKEQEKKEYEEKKSNLSENAKEVDAKIEELRKQKFELIESLDEKTREELFDLWETRPGPHGPPRH
;
A
#
# COMPACT_ATOMS: atom_id res chain seq x y z
N MET A 1 15.88 -57.10 -45.02
CA MET A 1 16.35 -56.41 -43.80
C MET A 1 16.07 -54.92 -43.97
N SER A 2 15.07 -54.38 -43.29
CA SER A 2 14.70 -52.96 -43.39
C SER A 2 14.63 -52.40 -41.97
N LEU A 3 15.62 -51.58 -41.61
CA LEU A 3 15.82 -51.03 -40.29
C LEU A 3 15.02 -49.72 -40.21
N ARG A 4 13.89 -49.73 -39.48
CA ARG A 4 13.11 -48.51 -39.24
C ARG A 4 13.61 -47.85 -37.96
N ILE A 5 14.28 -46.72 -38.14
CA ILE A 5 14.71 -45.81 -37.07
C ILE A 5 13.45 -45.14 -36.50
N LEU A 6 13.09 -45.48 -35.26
CA LEU A 6 12.06 -44.79 -34.50
C LEU A 6 12.68 -43.54 -33.86
N THR A 7 12.44 -42.38 -34.48
CA THR A 7 12.72 -41.06 -33.91
C THR A 7 11.69 -40.76 -32.83
N THR A 8 12.10 -40.86 -31.56
CA THR A 8 11.32 -40.41 -30.41
C THR A 8 11.39 -38.88 -30.32
N PHE A 9 10.30 -38.21 -30.71
CA PHE A 9 10.09 -36.80 -30.41
C PHE A 9 9.75 -36.64 -28.92
N ALA A 10 10.69 -36.13 -28.14
CA ALA A 10 10.43 -35.67 -26.79
C ALA A 10 9.61 -34.37 -26.84
N LEU A 11 8.32 -34.46 -26.54
CA LEU A 11 7.45 -33.31 -26.32
C LEU A 11 7.88 -32.61 -25.02
N VAL A 12 8.61 -31.51 -25.14
CA VAL A 12 8.83 -30.57 -24.05
C VAL A 12 7.52 -29.82 -23.81
N ALA A 13 6.78 -30.21 -22.78
CA ALA A 13 5.61 -29.48 -22.32
C ALA A 13 6.06 -28.14 -21.73
N PHE A 14 5.85 -27.07 -22.48
CA PHE A 14 5.95 -25.71 -21.96
C PHE A 14 4.79 -25.48 -20.99
N VAL A 15 5.09 -25.51 -19.68
CA VAL A 15 4.16 -25.03 -18.66
C VAL A 15 4.08 -23.51 -18.81
N ALA A 16 3.02 -23.02 -19.45
CA ALA A 16 2.70 -21.61 -19.49
C ALA A 16 2.32 -21.15 -18.07
N VAL A 17 3.28 -20.54 -17.37
CA VAL A 17 3.03 -19.86 -16.11
C VAL A 17 2.19 -18.63 -16.44
N ASN A 18 0.87 -18.74 -16.29
CA ASN A 18 -0.04 -17.59 -16.27
C ASN A 18 0.28 -16.76 -15.03
N ALA A 19 1.26 -15.86 -15.16
CA ALA A 19 1.56 -14.87 -14.14
C ALA A 19 0.35 -13.94 -14.01
N LYS A 20 -0.44 -14.13 -12.94
CA LYS A 20 -1.44 -13.15 -12.51
C LYS A 20 -0.77 -11.78 -12.40
N PRO A 21 -1.37 -10.70 -12.91
CA PRO A 21 -0.83 -9.36 -12.76
C PRO A 21 -0.68 -9.05 -11.26
N CYS A 22 0.54 -8.74 -10.85
CA CYS A 22 0.90 -8.54 -9.44
C CYS A 22 0.16 -7.32 -8.86
N GLY A 23 -0.92 -7.57 -8.12
CA GLY A 23 -1.56 -6.58 -7.26
C GLY A 23 -0.96 -6.61 -5.85
N GLY A 24 0.22 -6.00 -5.66
CA GLY A 24 0.88 -5.96 -4.34
C GLY A 24 2.09 -5.03 -4.28
N PHE A 25 2.46 -4.61 -3.06
CA PHE A 25 3.43 -3.56 -2.72
C PHE A 25 4.90 -3.80 -3.10
N GLY A 26 5.22 -4.82 -3.92
CA GLY A 26 6.59 -5.26 -4.21
C GLY A 26 7.01 -5.25 -5.68
N CYS A 27 6.24 -4.67 -6.61
CA CYS A 27 6.63 -4.63 -8.02
C CYS A 27 7.36 -3.31 -8.38
N PRO A 28 8.55 -3.38 -9.01
CA PRO A 28 9.29 -2.20 -9.50
C PRO A 28 8.60 -1.51 -10.69
N PHE A 29 7.49 -2.05 -11.19
CA PHE A 29 6.67 -1.48 -12.26
C PHE A 29 5.23 -1.19 -11.80
N ARG A 30 5.06 -0.53 -10.64
CA ARG A 30 3.77 0.15 -10.42
C ARG A 30 3.62 1.17 -11.54
N ARG A 31 2.57 1.03 -12.36
CA ARG A 31 2.11 2.16 -13.17
C ARG A 31 1.94 3.34 -12.21
N PRO A 32 2.51 4.52 -12.52
CA PRO A 32 2.30 5.68 -11.67
C PRO A 32 0.79 5.85 -11.45
N PRO A 33 0.36 6.23 -10.23
CA PRO A 33 -1.04 6.50 -9.99
C PRO A 33 -1.55 7.47 -11.07
N PRO A 34 -2.81 7.29 -11.54
CA PRO A 34 -3.37 8.20 -12.54
C PRO A 34 -3.22 9.64 -12.06
N PRO A 35 -2.93 10.59 -12.96
CA PRO A 35 -2.76 12.00 -12.57
C PRO A 35 -4.04 12.47 -11.86
N PRO A 36 -3.91 13.34 -10.84
CA PRO A 36 -5.07 13.88 -10.15
C PRO A 36 -6.02 14.56 -11.16
N PRO A 37 -7.34 14.47 -10.97
CA PRO A 37 -8.28 15.13 -11.85
C PRO A 37 -8.02 16.63 -11.86
N CYS A 38 -8.17 17.27 -13.03
CA CYS A 38 -8.12 18.72 -13.12
C CYS A 38 -9.34 19.34 -12.44
N GLY A 39 -9.11 20.34 -11.59
CA GLY A 39 -10.12 21.08 -10.86
C GLY A 39 -9.68 21.41 -9.45
N ILE A 40 -10.52 22.14 -8.74
CA ILE A 40 -10.30 22.49 -7.34
C ILE A 40 -10.06 21.21 -6.51
N PRO A 41 -8.98 21.13 -5.72
CA PRO A 41 -8.69 19.94 -4.94
C PRO A 41 -9.83 19.57 -3.97
N PRO A 42 -10.21 18.29 -3.85
CA PRO A 42 -11.34 17.87 -3.01
C PRO A 42 -11.08 18.02 -1.50
N PHE A 43 -9.84 18.30 -1.11
CA PHE A 43 -9.42 18.54 0.28
C PHE A 43 -9.23 20.03 0.59
N LEU A 44 -9.61 20.95 -0.31
CA LEU A 44 -9.43 22.39 -0.12
C LEU A 44 -9.99 22.87 1.24
N ALA A 45 -11.18 22.39 1.63
CA ALA A 45 -11.83 22.77 2.88
C ALA A 45 -11.06 22.34 4.15
N GLU A 46 -10.13 21.38 4.03
CA GLU A 46 -9.32 20.88 5.15
C GLU A 46 -8.03 21.71 5.37
N LEU A 47 -7.74 22.65 4.47
CA LEU A 47 -6.54 23.49 4.53
C LEU A 47 -6.72 24.75 5.38
N PRO A 48 -5.64 25.38 5.87
CA PRO A 48 -5.70 26.72 6.49
C PRO A 48 -6.26 27.77 5.53
N ALA A 49 -6.98 28.77 6.04
CA ALA A 49 -7.65 29.80 5.24
C ALA A 49 -6.72 30.51 4.23
N ASP A 50 -5.45 30.74 4.60
CA ASP A 50 -4.44 31.32 3.70
C ASP A 50 -4.16 30.40 2.49
N ALA A 51 -3.94 29.11 2.73
CA ALA A 51 -3.73 28.13 1.67
C ALA A 51 -5.00 27.95 0.81
N GLN A 52 -6.19 28.01 1.43
CA GLN A 52 -7.46 27.96 0.69
C GLN A 52 -7.60 29.13 -0.28
N ALA A 53 -7.31 30.35 0.16
CA ALA A 53 -7.39 31.55 -0.66
C ALA A 53 -6.43 31.47 -1.86
N LYS A 54 -5.17 31.10 -1.61
CA LYS A 54 -4.14 30.96 -2.66
C LYS A 54 -4.50 29.90 -3.69
N ILE A 55 -4.99 28.74 -3.25
CA ILE A 55 -5.42 27.67 -4.18
C ILE A 55 -6.67 28.12 -4.95
N THR A 56 -7.65 28.74 -4.30
CA THR A 56 -8.83 29.27 -4.99
C THR A 56 -8.45 30.30 -6.06
N GLU A 57 -7.46 31.14 -5.78
CA GLU A 57 -6.93 32.10 -6.75
C GLU A 57 -6.24 31.43 -7.95
N ILE A 58 -5.46 30.37 -7.73
CA ILE A 58 -4.82 29.61 -8.82
C ILE A 58 -5.86 29.01 -9.77
N TRP A 59 -6.95 28.48 -9.23
CA TRP A 59 -7.98 27.80 -10.00
C TRP A 59 -9.10 28.71 -10.51
N LYS A 60 -9.05 30.03 -10.25
CA LYS A 60 -10.14 30.97 -10.58
C LYS A 60 -10.45 31.09 -12.07
N ASP A 61 -9.42 31.00 -12.91
CA ASP A 61 -9.50 31.17 -14.36
C ASP A 61 -9.52 29.83 -15.11
N TYR A 62 -9.51 28.71 -14.38
CA TYR A 62 -9.44 27.37 -14.97
C TYR A 62 -10.76 26.98 -15.67
N GLN A 63 -10.65 26.49 -16.90
CA GLN A 63 -11.78 25.99 -17.68
C GLN A 63 -11.83 24.46 -17.69
N THR A 64 -13.01 23.90 -17.45
CA THR A 64 -13.22 22.44 -17.40
C THR A 64 -12.86 21.81 -18.75
N GLY A 65 -11.88 20.90 -18.75
CA GLY A 65 -11.39 20.22 -19.95
C GLY A 65 -10.08 20.79 -20.51
N ALA A 66 -9.61 21.94 -20.01
CA ALA A 66 -8.27 22.45 -20.31
C ALA A 66 -7.19 21.66 -19.54
N LYS A 67 -5.96 21.67 -20.06
CA LYS A 67 -4.78 21.13 -19.36
C LYS A 67 -4.51 21.99 -18.11
N CYS A 68 -4.29 21.35 -16.96
CA CYS A 68 -4.17 22.02 -15.67
C CYS A 68 -2.78 21.87 -15.01
N TYR A 69 -1.73 21.65 -15.81
CA TYR A 69 -0.40 21.33 -15.27
C TYR A 69 0.19 22.45 -14.42
N ASN A 70 -0.06 23.71 -14.80
CA ASN A 70 0.46 24.87 -14.09
C ASN A 70 -0.26 25.06 -12.76
N GLU A 71 -1.58 24.94 -12.77
CA GLU A 71 -2.45 25.05 -11.60
C GLU A 71 -2.15 23.93 -10.60
N GLN A 72 -1.94 22.71 -11.09
CA GLN A 72 -1.49 21.58 -10.27
C GLN A 72 -0.09 21.80 -9.69
N GLY A 73 0.85 22.35 -10.47
CA GLY A 73 2.19 22.70 -10.01
C GLY A 73 2.18 23.73 -8.89
N LEU A 74 1.50 24.85 -9.10
CA LEU A 74 1.36 25.93 -8.10
C LEU A 74 0.60 25.46 -6.85
N THR A 75 -0.44 24.63 -7.03
CA THR A 75 -1.13 24.01 -5.90
C THR A 75 -0.16 23.15 -5.10
N ARG A 76 0.67 22.35 -5.76
CA ARG A 76 1.68 21.50 -5.10
C ARG A 76 2.70 22.34 -4.33
N GLU A 77 3.20 23.43 -4.89
CA GLU A 77 4.12 24.33 -4.18
C GLU A 77 3.51 24.86 -2.88
N ILE A 78 2.22 25.23 -2.88
CA ILE A 78 1.52 25.66 -1.66
C ILE A 78 1.46 24.53 -0.65
N LEU A 79 1.16 23.29 -1.09
CA LEU A 79 1.09 22.14 -0.19
C LEU A 79 2.46 21.79 0.38
N ASP A 80 3.52 21.84 -0.44
CA ASP A 80 4.90 21.56 -0.03
C ASP A 80 5.45 22.64 0.92
N ALA A 81 4.87 23.84 0.92
CA ALA A 81 5.18 24.92 1.87
C ALA A 81 4.42 24.83 3.21
N LEU A 82 3.43 23.94 3.33
CA LEU A 82 2.70 23.76 4.59
C LEU A 82 3.60 23.14 5.68
N PRO A 83 3.29 23.36 6.97
CA PRO A 83 3.90 22.59 8.06
C PRO A 83 3.82 21.07 7.81
N LYS A 84 4.90 20.33 8.13
CA LYS A 84 4.98 18.88 7.89
C LYS A 84 3.79 18.10 8.47
N GLU A 85 3.29 18.51 9.64
CA GLU A 85 2.10 17.89 10.26
C GLU A 85 0.84 18.01 9.38
N LEU A 86 0.64 19.16 8.74
CA LEU A 86 -0.46 19.37 7.80
C LEU A 86 -0.23 18.61 6.49
N GLN A 87 1.00 18.55 5.98
CA GLN A 87 1.32 17.72 4.82
C GLN A 87 1.02 16.24 5.06
N LYS A 88 1.40 15.70 6.23
CA LYS A 88 1.11 14.32 6.65
C LYS A 88 -0.41 14.08 6.74
N SER A 89 -1.18 15.08 7.16
CA SER A 89 -2.66 14.97 7.22
C SER A 89 -3.34 14.92 5.85
N LEU A 90 -2.74 15.54 4.83
CA LEU A 90 -3.28 15.63 3.46
C LEU A 90 -3.01 14.41 2.60
N HIS A 91 -1.92 13.69 2.89
CA HIS A 91 -1.65 12.40 2.28
C HIS A 91 -2.71 11.41 2.76
N LYS A 92 -3.77 11.28 1.94
CA LYS A 92 -4.91 10.40 2.24
C LYS A 92 -4.39 9.03 2.61
N ARG A 93 -4.79 8.59 3.81
CA ARG A 93 -4.63 7.20 4.24
C ARG A 93 -5.16 6.29 3.13
N PRO A 94 -4.58 5.10 2.96
CA PRO A 94 -5.18 4.08 2.11
C PRO A 94 -6.68 4.00 2.39
N PRO A 95 -7.52 3.91 1.35
CA PRO A 95 -8.96 3.83 1.56
C PRO A 95 -9.27 2.69 2.53
N PRO A 96 -10.27 2.87 3.41
CA PRO A 96 -10.59 1.87 4.42
C PRO A 96 -10.86 0.52 3.74
N PRO A 97 -10.48 -0.60 4.40
CA PRO A 97 -10.77 -1.93 3.88
C PRO A 97 -12.25 -2.10 3.48
N PRO A 98 -12.56 -2.92 2.47
CA PRO A 98 -13.93 -3.04 1.95
C PRO A 98 -14.99 -3.40 3.00
N PHE A 99 -14.63 -4.13 4.05
CA PHE A 99 -15.52 -4.51 5.15
C PHE A 99 -15.85 -3.37 6.12
N LEU A 100 -15.14 -2.25 6.04
CA LEU A 100 -15.41 -1.04 6.81
C LEU A 100 -16.12 0.04 5.99
N ALA A 101 -16.34 -0.19 4.69
CA ALA A 101 -16.95 0.80 3.82
C ALA A 101 -18.39 1.13 4.25
N GLY A 102 -18.68 2.43 4.40
CA GLY A 102 -20.02 2.91 4.75
C GLY A 102 -20.42 2.77 6.22
N LEU A 103 -19.50 2.36 7.11
CA LEU A 103 -19.77 2.33 8.54
C LEU A 103 -19.83 3.73 9.16
N PRO A 104 -20.57 3.92 10.28
CA PRO A 104 -20.56 5.15 11.05
C PRO A 104 -19.14 5.51 11.51
N LYS A 105 -18.84 6.83 11.56
CA LYS A 105 -17.52 7.35 11.97
C LYS A 105 -17.08 6.82 13.35
N GLU A 106 -18.01 6.65 14.28
CA GLU A 106 -17.70 6.13 15.62
C GLU A 106 -17.19 4.67 15.57
N THR A 107 -17.78 3.84 14.71
CA THR A 107 -17.33 2.45 14.52
C THR A 107 -15.98 2.43 13.81
N LEU A 108 -15.78 3.27 12.79
CA LEU A 108 -14.50 3.40 12.08
C LEU A 108 -13.38 3.81 13.03
N ALA A 109 -13.64 4.76 13.93
CA ALA A 109 -12.65 5.23 14.91
C ALA A 109 -12.11 4.09 15.80
N LYS A 110 -12.92 3.08 16.12
CA LYS A 110 -12.50 1.91 16.92
C LYS A 110 -11.49 1.04 16.16
N PHE A 111 -11.71 0.82 14.86
CA PHE A 111 -10.75 0.10 14.01
C PHE A 111 -9.49 0.94 13.76
N ASP A 112 -9.67 2.23 13.50
CA ASP A 112 -8.59 3.18 13.26
C ASP A 112 -7.65 3.30 14.45
N ALA A 113 -8.14 3.19 15.68
CA ALA A 113 -7.32 3.15 16.88
C ALA A 113 -6.36 1.96 16.86
N ILE A 114 -6.84 0.75 16.52
CA ILE A 114 -6.00 -0.45 16.44
C ILE A 114 -5.00 -0.35 15.27
N PHE A 115 -5.45 0.14 14.11
CA PHE A 115 -4.57 0.29 12.94
C PHE A 115 -3.42 1.25 13.23
N GLN A 116 -3.71 2.39 13.85
CA GLN A 116 -2.74 3.45 14.09
C GLN A 116 -1.83 3.20 15.28
N ASP A 117 -2.23 2.34 16.22
CA ASP A 117 -1.43 2.09 17.41
C ASP A 117 -0.08 1.45 17.05
N LYS A 118 1.00 2.25 17.08
CA LYS A 118 2.35 1.80 16.72
C LYS A 118 2.96 0.90 17.79
N SER A 119 2.36 0.80 18.98
CA SER A 119 2.84 -0.01 20.10
C SER A 119 2.38 -1.47 20.01
N ILE A 120 1.31 -1.76 19.26
CA ILE A 120 0.77 -3.11 19.13
C ILE A 120 1.53 -3.88 18.03
N PRO A 121 2.13 -5.05 18.34
CA PRO A 121 2.74 -5.90 17.34
C PRO A 121 1.73 -6.31 16.27
N HIS A 122 2.18 -6.42 15.00
CA HIS A 122 1.30 -6.67 13.86
C HIS A 122 0.38 -7.90 14.04
N GLN A 123 0.90 -9.00 14.61
CA GLN A 123 0.11 -10.20 14.86
C GLN A 123 -1.05 -9.95 15.84
N LYS A 124 -0.78 -9.21 16.93
CA LYS A 124 -1.81 -8.84 17.91
C LYS A 124 -2.83 -7.87 17.32
N LYS A 125 -2.44 -6.99 16.39
CA LYS A 125 -3.40 -6.13 15.67
C LYS A 125 -4.42 -6.97 14.92
N ILE A 126 -3.98 -8.02 14.21
CA ILE A 126 -4.88 -8.91 13.47
C ILE A 126 -5.90 -9.54 14.42
N GLU A 127 -5.45 -10.10 15.55
CA GLU A 127 -6.34 -10.71 16.55
C GLU A 127 -7.35 -9.72 17.14
N GLN A 128 -6.91 -8.50 17.44
CA GLN A 128 -7.80 -7.46 17.96
C GLN A 128 -8.81 -6.98 16.91
N ILE A 129 -8.40 -6.86 15.65
CA ILE A 129 -9.30 -6.51 14.53
C ILE A 129 -10.32 -7.62 14.33
N ASP A 130 -9.90 -8.89 14.37
CA ASP A 130 -10.79 -10.05 14.26
C ASP A 130 -11.86 -10.04 15.35
N ALA A 131 -11.45 -9.89 16.62
CA ALA A 131 -12.38 -9.83 17.73
C ALA A 131 -13.32 -8.62 17.64
N LEU A 132 -12.82 -7.45 17.26
CA LEU A 132 -13.63 -6.24 17.10
C LEU A 132 -14.62 -6.38 15.93
N ALA A 133 -14.19 -7.00 14.84
CA ALA A 133 -15.00 -7.24 13.66
C ALA A 133 -16.15 -8.20 13.95
N GLU A 134 -15.90 -9.32 14.63
CA GLU A 134 -16.93 -10.29 15.01
C GLU A 134 -17.94 -9.71 16.01
N LYS A 135 -17.50 -8.79 16.88
CA LYS A 135 -18.37 -8.13 17.87
C LYS A 135 -19.20 -6.99 17.28
N THR A 136 -18.65 -6.24 16.32
CA THR A 136 -19.20 -4.94 15.91
C THR A 136 -19.81 -4.94 14.51
N LEU A 137 -19.31 -5.78 13.61
CA LEU A 137 -19.81 -5.84 12.24
C LEU A 137 -21.05 -6.75 12.19
N SER A 138 -22.03 -6.34 11.38
CA SER A 138 -23.23 -7.12 11.11
C SER A 138 -23.58 -7.08 9.61
N GLY A 139 -24.47 -7.98 9.19
CA GLY A 139 -25.03 -7.97 7.84
C GLY A 139 -23.97 -8.09 6.74
N GLU A 140 -23.99 -7.17 5.77
CA GLU A 140 -23.08 -7.17 4.62
C GLU A 140 -21.61 -6.93 5.01
N ASN A 141 -21.35 -6.12 6.03
CA ASN A 141 -19.98 -5.81 6.44
C ASN A 141 -19.29 -7.00 7.10
N LEU A 142 -20.04 -7.80 7.87
CA LEU A 142 -19.53 -9.06 8.42
C LEU A 142 -19.24 -10.09 7.31
N LYS A 143 -20.10 -10.18 6.28
CA LYS A 143 -19.85 -11.04 5.10
C LYS A 143 -18.58 -10.61 4.37
N LYS A 144 -18.42 -9.31 4.08
CA LYS A 144 -17.19 -8.76 3.46
C LYS A 144 -15.95 -9.02 4.32
N PHE A 145 -16.09 -9.01 5.65
CA PHE A 145 -14.99 -9.32 6.55
C PHE A 145 -14.59 -10.81 6.47
N GLN A 146 -15.56 -11.72 6.47
CA GLN A 146 -15.29 -13.16 6.30
C GLN A 146 -14.69 -13.48 4.93
N GLU A 147 -15.18 -12.86 3.86
CA GLU A 147 -14.60 -12.97 2.52
C GLU A 147 -13.17 -12.44 2.49
N PHE A 148 -12.90 -11.32 3.15
CA PHE A 148 -11.56 -10.76 3.28
C PHE A 148 -10.62 -11.72 4.01
N LYS A 149 -11.06 -12.33 5.13
CA LYS A 149 -10.29 -13.36 5.86
C LYS A 149 -10.02 -14.58 5.00
N ALA A 150 -11.04 -15.11 4.32
CA ALA A 150 -10.90 -16.25 3.43
C ALA A 150 -9.91 -15.97 2.28
N LYS A 151 -9.99 -14.78 1.67
CA LYS A 151 -9.05 -14.36 0.63
C LYS A 151 -7.62 -14.27 1.15
N LYS A 152 -7.41 -13.69 2.34
CA LYS A 152 -6.08 -13.58 2.94
C LYS A 152 -5.47 -14.94 3.28
N GLU A 153 -6.30 -15.85 3.80
CA GLU A 153 -5.87 -17.23 4.06
C GLU A 153 -5.53 -17.99 2.78
N GLN A 154 -6.31 -17.78 1.70
CA GLN A 154 -5.99 -18.32 0.39
C GLN A 154 -4.67 -17.77 -0.15
N GLU A 155 -4.47 -16.44 -0.12
CA GLU A 155 -3.21 -15.80 -0.55
C GLU A 155 -2.00 -16.36 0.22
N LYS A 156 -2.16 -16.61 1.53
CA LYS A 156 -1.13 -17.25 2.36
C LYS A 156 -0.82 -18.67 1.90
N LYS A 157 -1.85 -19.50 1.68
CA LYS A 157 -1.66 -20.87 1.16
C LYS A 157 -0.99 -20.90 -0.21
N GLU A 158 -1.43 -20.04 -1.13
CA GLU A 158 -0.83 -19.91 -2.46
C GLU A 158 0.64 -19.46 -2.38
N TYR A 159 0.98 -18.59 -1.42
CA TYR A 159 2.36 -18.16 -1.19
C TYR A 159 3.22 -19.32 -0.63
N GLU A 160 2.73 -20.06 0.36
CA GLU A 160 3.44 -21.22 0.91
C GLU A 160 3.66 -22.32 -0.12
N GLU A 161 2.67 -22.58 -0.99
CA GLU A 161 2.81 -23.51 -2.10
C GLU A 161 3.92 -23.05 -3.07
N LYS A 162 3.91 -21.78 -3.49
CA LYS A 162 4.96 -21.21 -4.33
C LYS A 162 6.33 -21.31 -3.67
N LYS A 163 6.42 -21.05 -2.36
CA LYS A 163 7.64 -21.18 -1.56
C LYS A 163 8.13 -22.62 -1.52
N SER A 164 7.23 -23.61 -1.38
CA SER A 164 7.59 -25.02 -1.42
C SER A 164 8.06 -25.50 -2.80
N ASN A 165 7.63 -24.85 -3.88
CA ASN A 165 8.00 -25.17 -5.26
C ASN A 165 9.28 -24.45 -5.73
N LEU A 166 9.91 -23.65 -4.88
CA LEU A 166 11.21 -23.02 -5.18
C LEU A 166 12.34 -24.06 -5.31
N SER A 167 13.38 -23.72 -6.07
CA SER A 167 14.63 -24.49 -6.10
C SER A 167 15.32 -24.45 -4.74
N GLU A 168 16.18 -25.44 -4.44
CA GLU A 168 16.87 -25.51 -3.13
C GLU A 168 17.68 -24.25 -2.82
N ASN A 169 18.45 -23.75 -3.79
CA ASN A 169 19.21 -22.50 -3.65
C ASN A 169 18.26 -21.30 -3.40
N ALA A 170 17.13 -21.23 -4.11
CA ALA A 170 16.15 -20.15 -3.89
C ALA A 170 15.50 -20.24 -2.49
N LYS A 171 15.21 -21.45 -1.98
CA LYS A 171 14.70 -21.65 -0.60
C LYS A 171 15.73 -21.23 0.44
N GLU A 172 17.00 -21.56 0.24
CA GLU A 172 18.08 -21.17 1.14
C GLU A 172 18.24 -19.64 1.20
N VAL A 173 18.24 -18.97 0.04
CA VAL A 173 18.32 -17.51 -0.04
C VAL A 173 17.06 -16.85 0.53
N ASP A 174 15.86 -17.37 0.25
CA ASP A 174 14.61 -16.87 0.83
C ASP A 174 14.61 -16.96 2.36
N ALA A 175 15.08 -18.08 2.92
CA ALA A 175 15.22 -18.23 4.37
C ALA A 175 16.17 -17.18 4.98
N LYS A 176 17.31 -16.90 4.33
CA LYS A 176 18.24 -15.83 4.76
C LYS A 176 17.59 -14.45 4.67
N ILE A 177 16.82 -14.18 3.62
CA ILE A 177 16.11 -12.90 3.45
C ILE A 177 15.04 -12.73 4.53
N GLU A 178 14.28 -13.78 4.83
CA GLU A 178 13.27 -13.76 5.90
C GLU A 178 13.90 -13.53 7.27
N GLU A 179 15.05 -14.14 7.55
CA GLU A 179 15.79 -13.90 8.78
C GLU A 179 16.27 -12.45 8.89
N LEU A 180 16.84 -11.88 7.82
CA LEU A 180 17.22 -10.46 7.78
C LEU A 180 16.02 -9.53 7.98
N ARG A 181 14.84 -9.89 7.43
CA ARG A 181 13.60 -9.12 7.64
C ARG A 181 13.16 -9.16 9.08
N LYS A 182 13.22 -10.33 9.74
CA LYS A 182 12.90 -10.47 11.17
C LYS A 182 13.87 -9.66 12.03
N GLN A 183 15.18 -9.80 11.81
CA GLN A 183 16.19 -9.03 12.52
C GLN A 183 15.98 -7.52 12.38
N LYS A 184 15.69 -7.06 11.15
CA LYS A 184 15.34 -5.65 10.92
C LYS A 184 14.09 -5.24 11.70
N PHE A 185 13.05 -6.08 11.71
CA PHE A 185 11.80 -5.79 12.40
C PHE A 185 12.01 -5.73 13.93
N GLU A 186 12.70 -6.72 14.50
CA GLU A 186 13.03 -6.77 15.93
C GLU A 186 13.86 -5.57 16.37
N LEU A 187 14.85 -5.17 15.56
CA LEU A 187 15.63 -3.98 15.82
C LEU A 187 14.73 -2.74 15.89
N ILE A 188 13.85 -2.54 14.89
CA ILE A 188 12.92 -1.41 14.85
C ILE A 188 11.92 -1.45 16.01
N GLU A 189 11.43 -2.63 16.40
CA GLU A 189 10.49 -2.81 17.50
C GLU A 189 11.15 -2.51 18.86
N SER A 190 12.44 -2.81 19.00
CA SER A 190 13.20 -2.54 20.23
C SER A 190 13.53 -1.06 20.47
N LEU A 191 13.36 -0.20 19.46
CA LEU A 191 13.60 1.23 19.58
C LEU A 191 12.47 1.91 20.37
N ASP A 192 12.81 2.94 21.14
CA ASP A 192 11.80 3.82 21.70
C ASP A 192 11.08 4.61 20.60
N GLU A 193 9.88 5.09 20.92
CA GLU A 193 9.00 5.75 19.94
C GLU A 193 9.66 6.95 19.27
N LYS A 194 10.41 7.75 20.02
CA LYS A 194 11.07 8.96 19.51
C LYS A 194 12.19 8.61 18.53
N THR A 195 13.08 7.69 18.89
CA THR A 195 14.17 7.26 17.98
C THR A 195 13.64 6.56 16.74
N ARG A 196 12.58 5.76 16.87
CA ARG A 196 11.92 5.12 15.73
C ARG A 196 11.34 6.15 14.76
N GLU A 197 10.69 7.20 15.27
CA GLU A 197 10.15 8.28 14.45
C GLU A 197 11.24 9.10 13.76
N GLU A 198 12.32 9.44 14.47
CA GLU A 198 13.47 10.13 13.89
C GLU A 198 14.11 9.35 12.73
N LEU A 199 14.27 8.03 12.89
CA LEU A 199 14.77 7.17 11.83
C LEU A 199 13.80 7.07 10.64
N PHE A 200 12.49 7.01 10.89
CA PHE A 200 11.49 6.95 9.82
C PHE A 200 11.45 8.25 9.02
N ASP A 201 11.53 9.41 9.68
CA ASP A 201 11.64 10.72 9.02
C ASP A 201 12.93 10.80 8.17
N LEU A 202 14.05 10.26 8.67
CA LEU A 202 15.30 10.16 7.89
C LEU A 202 15.14 9.25 6.67
N TRP A 203 14.45 8.11 6.80
CA TRP A 203 14.25 7.18 5.68
C TRP A 203 13.27 7.70 4.64
N GLU A 204 12.26 8.47 5.05
CA GLU A 204 11.34 9.16 4.15
C GLU A 204 12.06 10.23 3.31
N THR A 205 13.04 10.91 3.93
CA THR A 205 13.87 11.92 3.25
C THR A 205 15.04 11.33 2.46
N ARG A 206 15.23 10.00 2.51
CA ARG A 206 16.32 9.34 1.80
C ARG A 206 16.15 9.53 0.29
N PRO A 207 17.13 10.11 -0.42
CA PRO A 207 17.08 10.17 -1.88
C PRO A 207 17.03 8.74 -2.43
N GLY A 208 15.95 8.40 -3.13
CA GLY A 208 15.80 7.09 -3.75
C GLY A 208 16.76 6.90 -4.93
N PRO A 209 16.88 5.68 -5.48
CA PRO A 209 17.59 5.43 -6.74
C PRO A 209 17.03 6.22 -7.94
N HIS A 210 15.86 6.85 -7.77
CA HIS A 210 15.22 7.75 -8.71
C HIS A 210 15.32 9.23 -8.28
N GLY A 211 16.46 9.65 -7.73
CA GLY A 211 16.80 11.07 -7.52
C GLY A 211 15.88 11.82 -6.54
N PRO A 212 16.17 13.10 -6.27
CA PRO A 212 15.26 13.95 -5.51
C PRO A 212 13.91 14.09 -6.26
N PRO A 213 12.82 14.47 -5.57
CA PRO A 213 11.60 14.89 -6.23
C PRO A 213 12.00 15.94 -7.27
N ARG A 214 11.75 15.69 -8.56
CA ARG A 214 11.95 16.74 -9.56
C ARG A 214 11.04 17.90 -9.16
N HIS A 215 11.69 19.00 -8.78
CA HIS A 215 11.10 20.32 -8.57
C HIS A 215 10.27 20.71 -9.79
#